data_AF-A0A0A7CKS0-F1
#
_entry.id   AF-A0A0A7CKS0-F1
#
_cell.length_a   1.000
_cell.length_b   1.000
_cell.length_c   1.000
_cell.angle_alpha   90.00
_cell.angle_beta   90.00
_cell.angle_gamma   90.00
#
_symmetry.space_group_name_H-M   'P 1'
#
loop_
_entity.id
_entity.type
_entity.pdbx_description
1 polymer ?
#
loop_
_entity_poly.entity_id
_entity_poly.type
_entity_poly.pdbx_seq_one_letter_code
_entity_poly.pdbx_strand_id
1 'polypeptide(L)'
;YFSTFVHEFAHIIFFSEDLFKHFRDADNKERTDIQKNNTDFGGEKRNLIIAPEVLTYAREYFNDNTLIGVPLENGGGSGSAGSHWEKAFMPTEFMNPTVEYPGIVTQFTLQLAKASGWYTFVDMGYTQTFTWGKGVNDFHKGPCPATNEYCSSAGQAACSPDFRSKATCTGYDNFMGNCKYKKNDGKYCLKDVPEENKPDATEAYGATSRCFLMSSKPKCLKASCDGNNVKVKLASGGEGLCDADGKTISINGQDVTCPVSLADFCSKLSDACPDDCSGNGVCLSNKKCF
;
A
#
# COMPACT_ATOMS: atom_id res chain seq x y z
N TYR A 1 -12.31 -9.47 -6.70
CA TYR A 1 -12.90 -9.32 -8.05
C TYR A 1 -12.96 -7.87 -8.52
N PHE A 2 -13.46 -6.91 -7.73
CA PHE A 2 -13.47 -5.50 -8.15
C PHE A 2 -12.07 -4.98 -8.54
N SER A 3 -11.05 -5.13 -7.68
CA SER A 3 -9.68 -4.69 -7.98
C SER A 3 -9.10 -5.30 -9.26
N THR A 4 -9.31 -6.60 -9.46
CA THR A 4 -8.89 -7.33 -10.68
C THR A 4 -9.60 -6.80 -11.93
N PHE A 5 -10.91 -6.53 -11.86
CA PHE A 5 -11.63 -5.95 -13.00
C PHE A 5 -11.07 -4.57 -13.36
N VAL A 6 -10.85 -3.71 -12.36
CA VAL A 6 -10.30 -2.36 -12.58
C VAL A 6 -8.87 -2.44 -13.13
N HIS A 7 -8.07 -3.40 -12.69
CA HIS A 7 -6.72 -3.67 -13.21
C HIS A 7 -6.74 -4.03 -14.71
N GLU A 8 -7.50 -5.06 -15.09
CA GLU A 8 -7.59 -5.47 -16.50
C GLU A 8 -8.20 -4.38 -17.38
N PHE A 9 -9.16 -3.62 -16.83
CA PHE A 9 -9.73 -2.49 -17.54
C PHE A 9 -8.68 -1.41 -17.80
N ALA A 10 -7.83 -1.09 -16.81
CA ALA A 10 -6.75 -0.11 -16.98
C ALA A 10 -5.77 -0.49 -18.10
N HIS A 11 -5.45 -1.77 -18.27
CA HIS A 11 -4.64 -2.23 -19.42
C HIS A 11 -5.27 -1.92 -20.77
N ILE A 12 -6.59 -2.02 -20.88
CA ILE A 12 -7.32 -1.71 -22.11
C ILE A 12 -7.29 -0.20 -22.40
N ILE A 13 -7.38 0.62 -21.35
CA ILE A 13 -7.69 2.04 -21.53
C ILE A 13 -6.48 2.98 -21.45
N PHE A 14 -5.40 2.67 -20.72
CA PHE A 14 -4.19 3.51 -20.71
C PHE A 14 -2.90 2.85 -20.22
N PHE A 15 -2.96 1.79 -19.41
CA PHE A 15 -1.77 1.24 -18.74
C PHE A 15 -1.26 -0.01 -19.45
N SER A 16 -0.54 0.16 -20.55
CA SER A 16 0.17 -0.93 -21.21
C SER A 16 1.37 -0.39 -21.95
N GLU A 17 2.46 -1.16 -22.01
CA GLU A 17 3.67 -0.79 -22.74
C GLU A 17 3.36 -0.38 -24.20
N ASP A 18 2.42 -1.09 -24.84
CA ASP A 18 2.00 -0.80 -26.20
C ASP A 18 1.18 0.49 -26.35
N LEU A 19 0.55 0.96 -25.28
CA LEU A 19 -0.26 2.17 -25.28
C LEU A 19 0.56 3.43 -25.01
N PHE A 20 1.65 3.35 -24.24
CA PHE A 20 2.45 4.51 -23.83
C PHE A 20 2.97 5.35 -25.00
N LYS A 21 3.37 4.70 -26.10
CA LYS A 21 3.84 5.38 -27.34
C LYS A 21 2.74 6.16 -28.06
N HIS A 22 1.47 5.90 -27.74
CA HIS A 22 0.32 6.55 -28.35
C HIS A 22 -0.28 7.68 -27.50
N PHE A 23 0.33 7.99 -26.35
CA PHE A 23 -0.08 9.12 -25.52
C PHE A 23 0.06 10.42 -26.31
N ARG A 24 -0.84 11.38 -26.04
CA ARG A 24 -0.98 12.63 -26.81
C ARG A 24 -0.76 13.85 -25.94
N ASP A 25 -0.13 14.88 -26.51
CA ASP A 25 -0.04 16.20 -25.88
C ASP A 25 -1.31 17.04 -26.18
N ALA A 26 -1.32 18.30 -25.73
CA ALA A 26 -2.43 19.22 -25.95
C ALA A 26 -2.65 19.60 -27.42
N ASP A 27 -1.64 19.43 -28.29
CA ASP A 27 -1.70 19.63 -29.73
C ASP A 27 -2.06 18.33 -30.49
N ASN A 28 -2.39 17.25 -29.78
CA ASN A 28 -2.66 15.92 -30.31
C ASN A 28 -1.45 15.27 -31.02
N LYS A 29 -0.21 15.62 -30.63
CA LYS A 29 1.02 14.96 -31.10
C LYS A 29 1.42 13.84 -30.16
N GLU A 30 2.11 12.83 -30.68
CA GLU A 30 2.62 11.72 -29.85
C GLU A 30 3.66 12.23 -28.85
N ARG A 31 3.52 11.83 -27.58
CA ARG A 31 4.43 12.19 -26.51
C ARG A 31 5.67 11.30 -26.50
N THR A 32 6.84 11.91 -26.35
CA THR A 32 8.14 11.21 -26.23
C THR A 32 8.69 11.19 -24.81
N ASP A 33 7.97 11.80 -23.87
CA ASP A 33 8.36 12.01 -22.47
C ASP A 33 7.61 11.09 -21.49
N ILE A 34 7.10 9.94 -21.97
CA ILE A 34 6.30 9.01 -21.16
C ILE A 34 7.15 7.94 -20.48
N GLN A 35 8.03 7.28 -21.24
CA GLN A 35 8.80 6.14 -20.79
C GLN A 35 10.27 6.29 -21.18
N LYS A 36 11.17 5.86 -20.29
CA LYS A 36 12.60 5.76 -20.56
C LYS A 36 13.07 4.35 -20.26
N ASN A 37 13.64 3.69 -21.25
CA ASN A 37 14.08 2.30 -21.16
C ASN A 37 15.53 2.19 -20.69
N ASN A 38 15.88 1.02 -20.13
CA ASN A 38 17.26 0.65 -19.79
C ASN A 38 18.01 1.70 -18.93
N THR A 39 17.31 2.28 -17.95
CA THR A 39 17.85 3.30 -17.05
C THR A 39 18.33 2.68 -15.74
N ASP A 40 19.45 3.16 -15.20
CA ASP A 40 19.93 2.73 -13.88
C ASP A 40 18.99 3.21 -12.78
N PHE A 41 18.39 2.27 -12.05
CA PHE A 41 17.47 2.54 -10.96
C PHE A 41 17.52 1.37 -9.97
N GLY A 42 17.61 1.64 -8.66
CA GLY A 42 17.71 0.57 -7.66
C GLY A 42 18.94 -0.34 -7.82
N GLY A 43 20.00 0.14 -8.45
CA GLY A 43 21.22 -0.64 -8.71
C GLY A 43 21.14 -1.59 -9.92
N GLU A 44 20.09 -1.49 -10.75
CA GLU A 44 19.91 -2.33 -11.95
C GLU A 44 19.27 -1.56 -13.12
N LYS A 45 19.23 -2.20 -14.30
CA LYS A 45 18.61 -1.62 -15.50
C LYS A 45 17.10 -1.85 -15.50
N ARG A 46 16.34 -0.76 -15.57
CA ARG A 46 14.87 -0.77 -15.53
C ARG A 46 14.26 0.15 -16.59
N ASN A 47 13.04 -0.16 -16.98
CA ASN A 47 12.18 0.76 -17.72
C ASN A 47 11.44 1.62 -16.70
N LEU A 48 11.40 2.93 -16.91
CA LEU A 48 10.79 3.88 -16.00
C LEU A 48 9.69 4.66 -16.71
N ILE A 49 8.59 4.94 -16.02
CA ILE A 49 7.68 6.02 -16.40
C ILE A 49 8.33 7.34 -15.97
N ILE A 50 8.51 8.23 -16.94
CA ILE A 50 9.10 9.56 -16.79
C ILE A 50 8.11 10.69 -17.11
N ALA A 51 6.84 10.36 -17.37
CA ALA A 51 5.77 11.32 -17.60
C ALA A 51 5.80 12.42 -16.52
N PRO A 52 5.93 13.72 -16.89
CA PRO A 52 5.98 14.85 -15.97
C PRO A 52 4.92 14.83 -14.87
N GLU A 53 3.70 14.41 -15.17
CA GLU A 53 2.58 14.31 -14.24
C GLU A 53 2.83 13.27 -13.15
N VAL A 54 3.34 12.10 -13.54
CA VAL A 54 3.69 11.01 -12.62
C VAL A 54 4.93 11.37 -11.83
N LEU A 55 5.97 11.89 -12.50
CA LEU A 55 7.25 12.19 -11.88
C LEU A 55 7.15 13.34 -10.87
N THR A 56 6.35 14.37 -11.17
CA THR A 56 6.08 15.47 -10.22
C THR A 56 5.44 14.92 -8.94
N TYR A 57 4.39 14.10 -9.09
CA TYR A 57 3.74 13.48 -7.94
C TYR A 57 4.67 12.52 -7.19
N ALA A 58 5.49 11.74 -7.90
CA ALA A 58 6.42 10.82 -7.27
C ALA A 58 7.45 11.55 -6.40
N ARG A 59 8.03 12.65 -6.89
CA ARG A 59 8.99 13.46 -6.13
C ARG A 59 8.39 14.04 -4.86
N GLU A 60 7.14 14.51 -4.93
CA GLU A 60 6.38 14.98 -3.77
C GLU A 60 6.09 13.83 -2.80
N TYR A 61 5.55 12.72 -3.30
CA TYR A 61 5.13 11.58 -2.49
C TYR A 61 6.30 10.94 -1.73
N PHE A 62 7.46 10.77 -2.38
CA PHE A 62 8.67 10.21 -1.79
C PHE A 62 9.53 11.27 -1.08
N ASN A 63 9.18 12.56 -1.17
CA ASN A 63 10.03 13.67 -0.70
C ASN A 63 11.46 13.61 -1.28
N ASP A 64 11.55 13.31 -2.59
CA ASP A 64 12.81 13.06 -3.30
C ASP A 64 12.84 13.81 -4.63
N ASN A 65 13.44 15.01 -4.64
CA ASN A 65 13.57 15.80 -5.86
C ASN A 65 14.58 15.21 -6.87
N THR A 66 15.39 14.23 -6.46
CA THR A 66 16.38 13.58 -7.33
C THR A 66 15.80 12.41 -8.12
N LEU A 67 14.58 11.98 -7.78
CA LEU A 67 13.92 10.87 -8.45
C LEU A 67 13.79 11.14 -9.96
N ILE A 68 14.17 10.15 -10.76
CA ILE A 68 14.27 10.27 -12.23
C ILE A 68 13.12 9.58 -12.98
N GLY A 69 12.28 8.83 -12.28
CA GLY A 69 11.16 8.07 -12.84
C GLY A 69 10.56 7.11 -11.82
N VAL A 70 9.46 6.47 -12.19
CA VAL A 70 8.82 5.39 -11.41
C VAL A 70 9.03 4.07 -12.15
N PRO A 71 9.55 3.01 -11.51
CA PRO A 71 9.91 1.77 -12.19
C PRO A 71 8.69 0.97 -12.66
N LEU A 72 8.77 0.48 -13.89
CA LEU A 72 7.90 -0.56 -14.41
C LEU A 72 8.47 -1.94 -14.04
N GLU A 73 7.57 -2.92 -13.91
CA GLU A 73 7.90 -4.31 -13.65
C GLU A 73 8.89 -4.85 -14.71
N ASN A 74 9.90 -5.60 -14.25
CA ASN A 74 10.93 -6.20 -15.10
C ASN A 74 10.94 -7.74 -15.07
N GLY A 75 10.09 -8.37 -14.24
CA GLY A 75 9.87 -9.81 -14.15
C GLY A 75 8.62 -10.33 -14.89
N GLY A 76 8.39 -11.65 -14.81
CA GLY A 76 7.17 -12.31 -15.31
C GLY A 76 7.03 -12.51 -16.83
N GLY A 77 7.96 -11.99 -17.64
CA GLY A 77 7.93 -12.11 -19.11
C GLY A 77 7.00 -11.10 -19.78
N SER A 78 6.70 -11.28 -21.06
CA SER A 78 5.99 -10.28 -21.89
C SER A 78 4.55 -9.98 -21.45
N GLY A 79 3.94 -10.85 -20.63
CA GLY A 79 2.61 -10.61 -20.07
C GLY A 79 2.62 -9.75 -18.79
N SER A 80 3.79 -9.44 -18.24
CA SER A 80 3.92 -8.69 -16.98
C SER A 80 4.89 -7.51 -17.10
N ALA A 81 6.08 -7.75 -17.65
CA ALA A 81 7.10 -6.72 -17.77
C ALA A 81 6.60 -5.54 -18.62
N GLY A 82 6.94 -4.32 -18.20
CA GLY A 82 6.63 -3.08 -18.94
C GLY A 82 5.18 -2.58 -18.82
N SER A 83 4.22 -3.42 -18.42
CA SER A 83 2.80 -3.03 -18.32
C SER A 83 2.27 -2.92 -16.89
N HIS A 84 3.14 -3.05 -15.90
CA HIS A 84 2.79 -2.95 -14.47
C HIS A 84 3.76 -2.03 -13.76
N TRP A 85 3.33 -1.45 -12.63
CA TRP A 85 4.29 -0.91 -11.67
C TRP A 85 5.14 -2.04 -11.11
N GLU A 86 6.43 -1.74 -10.89
CA GLU A 86 7.32 -2.67 -10.22
C GLU A 86 6.80 -3.06 -8.83
N LYS A 87 6.61 -4.36 -8.61
CA LYS A 87 6.09 -4.86 -7.35
C LYS A 87 7.01 -4.57 -6.17
N ALA A 88 8.32 -4.66 -6.35
CA ALA A 88 9.27 -4.43 -5.27
C ALA A 88 9.18 -3.01 -4.67
N PHE A 89 8.61 -2.05 -5.41
CA PHE A 89 8.48 -0.65 -5.04
C PHE A 89 7.01 -0.27 -4.78
N MET A 90 6.05 -0.97 -5.37
CA MET A 90 4.63 -0.64 -5.25
C MET A 90 3.76 -1.89 -4.99
N PRO A 91 4.02 -2.67 -3.93
CA PRO A 91 3.50 -4.04 -3.81
C PRO A 91 2.01 -4.16 -3.56
N THR A 92 1.33 -3.08 -3.15
CA THR A 92 -0.14 -3.04 -2.95
C THR A 92 -0.87 -2.14 -3.94
N GLU A 93 -0.15 -1.52 -4.89
CA GLU A 93 -0.76 -0.71 -5.96
C GLU A 93 -1.51 -1.65 -6.91
N PHE A 94 -2.74 -1.32 -7.31
CA PHE A 94 -3.58 -2.27 -8.05
C PHE A 94 -3.03 -2.70 -9.41
N MET A 95 -2.15 -1.91 -10.04
CA MET A 95 -1.43 -2.17 -11.30
C MET A 95 -0.03 -2.79 -11.08
N ASN A 96 0.26 -3.36 -9.92
CA ASN A 96 1.39 -4.28 -9.80
C ASN A 96 1.06 -5.63 -10.49
N PRO A 97 2.03 -6.50 -10.82
CA PRO A 97 1.83 -7.69 -11.65
C PRO A 97 1.10 -8.86 -10.97
N THR A 98 0.48 -8.63 -9.81
CA THR A 98 -0.26 -9.67 -9.08
C THR A 98 -1.55 -9.13 -8.49
N VAL A 99 -2.50 -10.04 -8.23
CA VAL A 99 -3.76 -9.67 -7.61
C VAL A 99 -3.57 -9.40 -6.12
N GLU A 100 -3.76 -8.14 -5.73
CA GLU A 100 -3.72 -7.72 -4.34
C GLU A 100 -5.11 -7.60 -3.73
N TYR A 101 -5.17 -7.89 -2.44
CA TYR A 101 -6.32 -7.70 -1.60
C TYR A 101 -5.89 -6.85 -0.40
N PRO A 102 -6.35 -5.60 -0.29
CA PRO A 102 -6.93 -4.79 -1.39
C PRO A 102 -5.86 -4.37 -2.40
N GLY A 103 -6.24 -4.29 -3.68
CA GLY A 103 -5.47 -3.54 -4.69
C GLY A 103 -5.80 -2.05 -4.57
N ILE A 104 -4.80 -1.25 -4.28
CA ILE A 104 -4.95 0.18 -3.97
C ILE A 104 -4.85 0.99 -5.27
N VAL A 105 -5.92 1.69 -5.62
CA VAL A 105 -5.95 2.64 -6.74
C VAL A 105 -5.25 3.92 -6.32
N THR A 106 -4.02 4.13 -6.79
CA THR A 106 -3.21 5.25 -6.33
C THR A 106 -3.24 6.44 -7.29
N GLN A 107 -2.83 7.59 -6.78
CA GLN A 107 -2.62 8.78 -7.60
C GLN A 107 -1.51 8.58 -8.64
N PHE A 108 -0.53 7.67 -8.43
CA PHE A 108 0.47 7.35 -9.46
C PHE A 108 -0.20 6.86 -10.76
N THR A 109 -1.10 5.89 -10.63
CA THR A 109 -1.82 5.31 -11.77
C THR A 109 -2.77 6.32 -12.42
N LEU A 110 -3.50 7.10 -11.63
CA LEU A 110 -4.40 8.12 -12.19
C LEU A 110 -3.64 9.29 -12.85
N GLN A 111 -2.44 9.64 -12.37
CA GLN A 111 -1.58 10.61 -13.05
C GLN A 111 -1.07 10.06 -14.38
N LEU A 112 -0.82 8.75 -14.49
CA LEU A 112 -0.48 8.14 -15.77
C LEU A 112 -1.67 8.15 -16.74
N ALA A 113 -2.88 7.89 -16.24
CA ALA A 113 -4.10 8.05 -17.03
C ALA A 113 -4.23 9.50 -17.54
N LYS A 114 -3.99 10.50 -16.68
CA LYS A 114 -3.98 11.91 -17.08
C LYS A 114 -2.90 12.21 -18.12
N ALA A 115 -1.70 11.67 -17.94
CA ALA A 115 -0.57 11.85 -18.86
C ALA A 115 -0.83 11.28 -20.27
N SER A 116 -1.80 10.36 -20.42
CA SER A 116 -2.21 9.84 -21.72
C SER A 116 -2.71 10.89 -22.70
N GLY A 117 -3.26 12.00 -22.19
CA GLY A 117 -3.93 13.01 -23.00
C GLY A 117 -5.27 12.57 -23.60
N TRP A 118 -5.72 11.34 -23.32
CA TRP A 118 -6.98 10.80 -23.85
C TRP A 118 -8.21 11.20 -23.03
N TYR A 119 -8.00 11.64 -21.79
CA TYR A 119 -9.07 12.06 -20.88
C TYR A 119 -8.99 13.56 -20.60
N THR A 120 -10.10 14.26 -20.82
CA THR A 120 -10.20 15.69 -20.51
C THR A 120 -10.12 15.96 -18.99
N PHE A 121 -10.55 15.00 -18.17
CA PHE A 121 -10.55 15.11 -16.73
C PHE A 121 -10.30 13.74 -16.08
N VAL A 122 -9.45 13.71 -15.06
CA VAL A 122 -9.19 12.54 -14.21
C VAL A 122 -9.37 12.97 -12.76
N ASP A 123 -10.35 12.38 -12.07
CA ASP A 123 -10.71 12.76 -10.72
C ASP A 123 -9.82 12.05 -9.68
N MET A 124 -8.88 12.79 -9.11
CA MET A 124 -7.98 12.28 -8.06
C MET A 124 -8.70 11.95 -6.74
N GLY A 125 -9.96 12.38 -6.57
CA GLY A 125 -10.80 12.00 -5.42
C GLY A 125 -11.22 10.53 -5.40
N TYR A 126 -10.98 9.79 -6.50
CA TYR A 126 -11.19 8.33 -6.60
C TYR A 126 -9.94 7.50 -6.30
N THR A 127 -8.89 8.13 -5.79
CA THR A 127 -7.72 7.44 -5.26
C THR A 127 -8.01 6.86 -3.87
N GLN A 128 -7.22 5.88 -3.46
CA GLN A 128 -7.19 5.34 -2.10
C GLN A 128 -5.90 5.77 -1.40
N THR A 129 -5.92 5.83 -0.07
CA THR A 129 -4.72 6.14 0.72
C THR A 129 -3.66 5.07 0.50
N PHE A 130 -2.50 5.50 -0.01
CA PHE A 130 -1.31 4.67 -0.21
C PHE A 130 -0.21 5.19 0.70
N THR A 131 0.43 4.29 1.44
CA THR A 131 1.44 4.68 2.44
C THR A 131 2.82 4.14 2.13
N TRP A 132 2.91 3.19 1.20
CA TRP A 132 4.14 2.48 0.91
C TRP A 132 5.26 3.43 0.48
N GLY A 133 6.33 3.50 1.26
CA GLY A 133 7.50 4.33 0.95
C GLY A 133 7.24 5.84 1.01
N LYS A 134 6.10 6.30 1.52
CA LYS A 134 5.76 7.73 1.57
C LYS A 134 6.81 8.51 2.38
N GLY A 135 7.32 9.60 1.79
CA GLY A 135 8.31 10.49 2.41
C GLY A 135 9.74 9.94 2.48
N VAL A 136 10.01 8.79 1.85
CA VAL A 136 11.34 8.15 1.87
C VAL A 136 12.17 8.58 0.67
N ASN A 137 13.23 9.35 0.92
CA ASN A 137 14.02 10.02 -0.11
C ASN A 137 15.18 9.21 -0.71
N ASP A 138 15.27 7.93 -0.35
CA ASP A 138 16.28 6.99 -0.85
C ASP A 138 15.65 5.73 -1.43
N PHE A 139 14.34 5.80 -1.73
CA PHE A 139 13.54 4.71 -2.26
C PHE A 139 14.17 4.08 -3.50
N HIS A 140 14.90 4.85 -4.31
CA HIS A 140 15.53 4.45 -5.56
C HIS A 140 16.98 3.93 -5.43
N LYS A 141 17.58 3.90 -4.23
CA LYS A 141 19.02 3.60 -4.05
C LYS A 141 19.38 2.12 -4.10
N GLY A 142 18.41 1.23 -3.93
CA GLY A 142 18.63 -0.22 -3.96
C GLY A 142 17.44 -0.96 -4.58
N PRO A 143 17.58 -2.27 -4.84
CA PRO A 143 16.54 -3.07 -5.49
C PRO A 143 15.37 -3.36 -4.54
N CYS A 144 15.63 -3.31 -3.24
CA CYS A 144 14.64 -3.42 -2.18
C CYS A 144 14.63 -2.14 -1.37
N PRO A 145 13.53 -1.38 -1.36
CA PRO A 145 13.39 -0.25 -0.48
C PRO A 145 13.45 -0.66 1.00
N ALA A 146 14.00 0.21 1.84
CA ALA A 146 14.25 -0.06 3.26
C ALA A 146 13.32 0.76 4.16
N THR A 147 12.03 0.44 4.13
CA THR A 147 10.98 1.17 4.86
C THR A 147 10.24 0.28 5.85
N ASN A 148 9.39 0.85 6.70
CA ASN A 148 8.68 0.11 7.75
C ASN A 148 7.72 -0.96 7.21
N GLU A 149 7.37 -0.89 5.93
CA GLU A 149 6.54 -1.85 5.22
C GLU A 149 7.30 -3.13 4.82
N TYR A 150 8.63 -3.05 4.79
CA TYR A 150 9.53 -4.17 4.54
C TYR A 150 9.91 -4.86 5.86
N CYS A 151 10.51 -6.04 5.73
CA CYS A 151 10.91 -6.86 6.87
C CYS A 151 12.15 -7.69 6.53
N SER A 152 12.82 -8.25 7.53
CA SER A 152 14.10 -8.95 7.32
C SER A 152 13.99 -10.47 7.43
N SER A 153 13.06 -10.96 8.25
CA SER A 153 12.96 -12.36 8.66
C SER A 153 11.70 -13.00 8.10
N ALA A 154 11.85 -13.84 7.06
CA ALA A 154 10.73 -14.55 6.45
C ALA A 154 9.96 -15.36 7.50
N GLY A 155 8.63 -15.36 7.41
CA GLY A 155 7.74 -16.01 8.37
C GLY A 155 7.53 -15.24 9.68
N GLN A 156 8.23 -14.12 9.89
CA GLN A 156 7.98 -13.26 11.05
C GLN A 156 6.54 -12.73 11.00
N ALA A 157 5.80 -12.95 12.10
CA ALA A 157 4.45 -12.44 12.23
C ALA A 157 4.46 -10.91 12.34
N ALA A 158 3.53 -10.26 11.65
CA ALA A 158 3.49 -8.81 11.55
C ALA A 158 2.04 -8.32 11.44
N CYS A 159 1.87 -7.00 11.49
CA CYS A 159 0.65 -6.35 11.03
C CYS A 159 0.89 -5.73 9.66
N SER A 160 -0.17 -5.59 8.86
CA SER A 160 -0.08 -4.86 7.60
C SER A 160 0.34 -3.41 7.87
N PRO A 161 1.02 -2.75 6.91
CA PRO A 161 1.43 -1.34 7.05
C PRO A 161 0.32 -0.36 7.41
N ASP A 162 -0.91 -0.62 6.99
CA ASP A 162 -2.11 0.18 7.28
C ASP A 162 -2.81 -0.23 8.59
N PHE A 163 -2.28 -1.23 9.30
CA PHE A 163 -2.81 -1.83 10.52
C PHE A 163 -4.20 -2.46 10.36
N ARG A 164 -4.70 -2.68 9.14
CA ARG A 164 -6.05 -3.21 8.90
C ARG A 164 -6.12 -4.72 8.84
N SER A 165 -5.00 -5.42 8.78
CA SER A 165 -4.97 -6.88 8.75
C SER A 165 -3.78 -7.46 9.50
N LYS A 166 -3.86 -8.76 9.78
CA LYS A 166 -2.70 -9.57 10.12
C LYS A 166 -1.82 -9.71 8.87
N ALA A 167 -0.52 -9.87 9.10
CA ALA A 167 0.46 -10.01 8.05
C ALA A 167 1.56 -10.99 8.45
N THR A 168 2.29 -11.46 7.45
CA THR A 168 3.50 -12.26 7.64
C THR A 168 4.59 -11.73 6.72
N CYS A 169 5.82 -11.68 7.22
CA CYS A 169 6.97 -11.32 6.42
C CYS A 169 7.21 -12.37 5.32
N THR A 170 7.27 -11.93 4.07
CA THR A 170 7.47 -12.84 2.92
C THR A 170 8.89 -13.39 2.84
N GLY A 171 9.03 -14.47 2.07
CA GLY A 171 10.32 -14.93 1.54
C GLY A 171 10.55 -14.41 0.13
N TYR A 172 11.23 -15.22 -0.69
CA TYR A 172 11.38 -14.97 -2.13
C TYR A 172 10.01 -14.97 -2.84
N ASP A 173 9.82 -14.06 -3.79
CA ASP A 173 8.65 -13.97 -4.65
C ASP A 173 9.09 -13.58 -6.07
N ASN A 174 8.41 -14.09 -7.10
CA ASN A 174 8.83 -13.95 -8.50
C ASN A 174 8.90 -12.49 -8.99
N PHE A 175 8.12 -11.59 -8.39
CA PHE A 175 8.06 -10.18 -8.74
C PHE A 175 8.72 -9.27 -7.70
N MET A 176 9.07 -9.82 -6.53
CA MET A 176 9.82 -9.08 -5.50
C MET A 176 11.30 -9.47 -5.44
N GLY A 177 11.69 -10.57 -6.09
CA GLY A 177 12.97 -11.23 -5.86
C GLY A 177 13.18 -11.54 -4.37
N ASN A 178 14.26 -11.00 -3.81
CA ASN A 178 14.61 -11.16 -2.39
C ASN A 178 14.03 -10.06 -1.48
N CYS A 179 13.24 -9.13 -2.02
CA CYS A 179 12.64 -8.06 -1.24
C CYS A 179 11.51 -8.61 -0.38
N LYS A 180 11.77 -8.71 0.92
CA LYS A 180 10.80 -9.22 1.89
C LYS A 180 9.93 -8.09 2.41
N TYR A 181 8.62 -8.31 2.47
CA TYR A 181 7.66 -7.31 2.92
C TYR A 181 6.57 -7.91 3.81
N LYS A 182 5.88 -7.03 4.54
CA LYS A 182 4.77 -7.41 5.41
C LYS A 182 3.51 -7.64 4.58
N LYS A 183 3.35 -8.86 4.05
CA LYS A 183 2.20 -9.23 3.22
C LYS A 183 0.99 -9.56 4.08
N ASN A 184 -0.16 -9.01 3.71
CA ASN A 184 -1.46 -9.35 4.29
C ASN A 184 -1.75 -10.86 4.12
N ASP A 185 -2.20 -11.52 5.18
CA ASP A 185 -2.52 -12.97 5.16
C ASP A 185 -4.01 -13.28 4.89
N GLY A 186 -4.81 -12.25 4.58
CA GLY A 186 -6.26 -12.33 4.34
C GLY A 186 -7.12 -12.12 5.59
N LYS A 187 -6.54 -12.05 6.79
CA LYS A 187 -7.30 -11.89 8.04
C LYS A 187 -7.41 -10.41 8.42
N TYR A 188 -8.46 -9.76 7.94
CA TYR A 188 -8.73 -8.34 8.20
C TYR A 188 -9.37 -8.11 9.56
N CYS A 189 -8.98 -7.00 10.20
CA CYS A 189 -9.53 -6.58 11.49
C CYS A 189 -10.84 -5.79 11.35
N LEU A 190 -11.18 -5.32 10.16
CA LEU A 190 -12.32 -4.43 9.91
C LEU A 190 -13.67 -5.15 9.88
N LYS A 191 -13.68 -6.47 9.70
CA LYS A 191 -14.89 -7.28 9.55
C LYS A 191 -14.76 -8.57 10.34
N ASP A 192 -15.83 -8.94 11.03
CA ASP A 192 -15.93 -10.22 11.72
C ASP A 192 -16.40 -11.29 10.73
N VAL A 193 -15.48 -12.15 10.28
CA VAL A 193 -15.77 -13.33 9.46
C VAL A 193 -15.17 -14.54 10.17
N PRO A 194 -15.87 -15.14 11.16
CA PRO A 194 -15.27 -16.13 12.06
C PRO A 194 -14.62 -17.34 11.36
N GLU A 195 -15.15 -17.77 10.22
CA GLU A 195 -14.62 -18.87 9.41
C GLU A 195 -13.22 -18.57 8.84
N GLU A 196 -12.98 -17.32 8.45
CA GLU A 196 -11.71 -16.82 7.88
C GLU A 196 -10.77 -16.33 8.99
N ASN A 197 -11.29 -15.48 9.88
CA ASN A 197 -10.52 -14.79 10.91
C ASN A 197 -10.07 -15.71 12.04
N LYS A 198 -10.88 -16.73 12.36
CA LYS A 198 -10.73 -17.65 13.51
C LYS A 198 -10.36 -16.89 14.80
N PRO A 199 -11.23 -15.99 15.30
CA PRO A 199 -10.96 -15.19 16.49
C PRO A 199 -10.65 -16.08 17.69
N ASP A 200 -9.74 -15.62 18.57
CA ASP A 200 -9.74 -16.09 19.95
C ASP A 200 -10.45 -15.07 20.86
N ALA A 201 -10.55 -15.39 22.15
CA ALA A 201 -11.27 -14.59 23.13
C ALA A 201 -10.73 -13.15 23.32
N THR A 202 -9.52 -12.85 22.84
CA THR A 202 -8.91 -11.51 22.96
C THR A 202 -9.20 -10.61 21.77
N GLU A 203 -9.59 -11.19 20.63
CA GLU A 203 -9.73 -10.47 19.37
C GLU A 203 -11.12 -9.86 19.17
N ALA A 204 -11.15 -8.66 18.61
CA ALA A 204 -12.36 -7.97 18.22
C ALA A 204 -12.21 -7.47 16.79
N TYR A 205 -13.33 -7.43 16.07
CA TYR A 205 -13.39 -7.02 14.67
C TYR A 205 -14.41 -5.89 14.50
N GLY A 206 -14.19 -5.04 13.51
CA GLY A 206 -15.06 -3.91 13.19
C GLY A 206 -14.29 -2.64 12.84
N ALA A 207 -15.02 -1.54 12.62
CA ALA A 207 -14.46 -0.27 12.16
C ALA A 207 -13.30 0.25 13.03
N THR A 208 -13.37 0.10 14.35
CA THR A 208 -12.32 0.57 15.26
C THR A 208 -11.22 -0.45 15.52
N SER A 209 -11.30 -1.65 14.91
CA SER A 209 -10.32 -2.69 15.14
C SER A 209 -9.12 -2.55 14.23
N ARG A 210 -7.93 -2.71 14.79
CA ARG A 210 -6.63 -2.66 14.09
C ARG A 210 -5.75 -3.81 14.57
N CYS A 211 -4.76 -4.16 13.76
CA CYS A 211 -3.80 -5.20 14.10
C CYS A 211 -2.74 -4.65 15.06
N PHE A 212 -2.48 -5.41 16.12
CA PHE A 212 -1.36 -5.23 17.05
C PHE A 212 -0.63 -6.55 17.21
N LEU A 213 0.65 -6.49 17.59
CA LEU A 213 1.37 -7.68 18.04
C LEU A 213 1.10 -7.89 19.52
N MET A 214 0.52 -9.02 19.87
CA MET A 214 0.32 -9.47 21.24
C MET A 214 1.11 -10.76 21.46
N SER A 215 2.08 -10.75 22.37
CA SER A 215 3.00 -11.86 22.61
C SER A 215 3.63 -12.38 21.30
N SER A 216 4.08 -11.44 20.45
CA SER A 216 4.65 -11.67 19.11
C SER A 216 3.71 -12.30 18.07
N LYS A 217 2.39 -12.29 18.31
CA LYS A 217 1.38 -12.77 17.36
C LYS A 217 0.45 -11.63 16.95
N PRO A 218 0.11 -11.49 15.66
CA PRO A 218 -0.81 -10.45 15.21
C PRO A 218 -2.24 -10.75 15.65
N LYS A 219 -2.87 -9.74 16.25
CA LYS A 219 -4.21 -9.79 16.83
C LYS A 219 -5.00 -8.56 16.44
N CYS A 220 -6.26 -8.76 16.10
CA CYS A 220 -7.19 -7.67 15.84
C CYS A 220 -7.78 -7.19 17.16
N LEU A 221 -7.41 -5.97 17.58
CA LEU A 221 -7.83 -5.37 18.85
C LEU A 221 -8.56 -4.06 18.58
N LYS A 222 -9.51 -3.69 19.45
CA LYS A 222 -10.16 -2.38 19.34
C LYS A 222 -9.15 -1.29 19.70
N ALA A 223 -9.10 -0.25 18.89
CA ALA A 223 -8.23 0.89 19.10
C ALA A 223 -9.00 2.21 19.00
N SER A 224 -8.52 3.20 19.74
CA SER A 224 -8.94 4.60 19.60
C SER A 224 -7.76 5.51 19.89
N CYS A 225 -7.82 6.76 19.41
CA CYS A 225 -6.78 7.75 19.62
C CYS A 225 -7.27 8.89 20.51
N ASP A 226 -6.38 9.32 21.39
CA ASP A 226 -6.54 10.48 22.28
C ASP A 226 -5.29 11.36 22.12
N GLY A 227 -5.39 12.34 21.21
CA GLY A 227 -4.20 12.95 20.61
C GLY A 227 -3.37 11.90 19.87
N ASN A 228 -2.08 11.80 20.21
CA ASN A 228 -1.18 10.78 19.68
C ASN A 228 -1.11 9.53 20.56
N ASN A 229 -1.86 9.43 21.65
CA ASN A 229 -1.86 8.23 22.46
C ASN A 229 -2.88 7.22 21.90
N VAL A 230 -2.51 5.94 21.86
CA VAL A 230 -3.38 4.88 21.34
C VAL A 230 -3.93 4.06 22.50
N LYS A 231 -5.24 4.08 22.69
CA LYS A 231 -5.94 3.18 23.63
C LYS A 231 -6.25 1.88 22.92
N VAL A 232 -5.89 0.76 23.53
CA VAL A 232 -6.07 -0.60 22.99
C VAL A 232 -6.90 -1.42 23.96
N LYS A 233 -7.93 -2.12 23.45
CA LYS A 233 -8.86 -2.91 24.26
C LYS A 233 -9.01 -4.33 23.73
N LEU A 234 -8.91 -5.30 24.63
CA LEU A 234 -9.13 -6.72 24.34
C LEU A 234 -10.63 -7.05 24.38
N ALA A 235 -11.07 -8.01 23.56
CA ALA A 235 -12.45 -8.50 23.60
C ALA A 235 -12.82 -9.19 24.92
N SER A 236 -11.85 -9.88 25.53
CA SER A 236 -11.97 -10.53 26.84
C SER A 236 -12.03 -9.56 28.02
N GLY A 237 -11.94 -8.25 27.76
CA GLY A 237 -11.84 -7.21 28.78
C GLY A 237 -10.39 -6.82 29.08
N GLY A 238 -10.22 -5.66 29.71
CA GLY A 238 -8.92 -5.00 29.89
C GLY A 238 -8.61 -3.99 28.79
N GLU A 239 -7.92 -2.92 29.17
CA GLU A 239 -7.51 -1.82 28.31
C GLU A 239 -6.10 -1.37 28.69
N GLY A 240 -5.35 -0.89 27.71
CA GLY A 240 -4.02 -0.34 27.89
C GLY A 240 -3.81 0.91 27.04
N LEU A 241 -2.83 1.72 27.44
CA LEU A 241 -2.48 2.97 26.77
C LEU A 241 -1.07 2.88 26.22
N CYS A 242 -0.96 3.03 24.90
CA CYS A 242 0.29 3.32 24.22
C CYS A 242 0.54 4.83 24.26
N ASP A 243 1.52 5.23 25.07
CA ASP A 243 1.95 6.62 25.31
C ASP A 243 3.35 6.92 24.75
N ALA A 244 4.01 5.91 24.17
CA ALA A 244 5.30 6.03 23.51
C ALA A 244 5.40 5.05 22.33
N ASP A 245 6.09 5.49 21.28
CA ASP A 245 6.36 4.72 20.06
C ASP A 245 7.06 3.39 20.37
N GLY A 246 6.53 2.29 19.83
CA GLY A 246 7.13 0.95 19.93
C GLY A 246 7.18 0.33 21.33
N LYS A 247 6.64 1.00 22.36
CA LYS A 247 6.59 0.50 23.73
C LYS A 247 5.80 -0.82 23.81
N THR A 248 6.21 -1.72 24.69
CA THR A 248 5.38 -2.87 25.07
C THR A 248 4.60 -2.54 26.33
N ILE A 249 3.28 -2.74 26.31
CA ILE A 249 2.38 -2.58 27.45
C ILE A 249 1.80 -3.93 27.85
N SER A 250 1.45 -4.11 29.13
CA SER A 250 0.80 -5.33 29.60
C SER A 250 -0.69 -5.10 29.83
N ILE A 251 -1.55 -5.91 29.21
CA ILE A 251 -2.99 -5.89 29.40
C ILE A 251 -3.41 -7.30 29.85
N ASN A 252 -3.87 -7.44 31.09
CA ASN A 252 -4.22 -8.74 31.69
C ASN A 252 -3.11 -9.80 31.56
N GLY A 253 -1.84 -9.39 31.70
CA GLY A 253 -0.68 -10.29 31.59
C GLY A 253 -0.31 -10.67 30.15
N GLN A 254 -0.94 -10.08 29.13
CA GLN A 254 -0.51 -10.19 27.74
C GLN A 254 0.31 -8.97 27.34
N ASP A 255 1.45 -9.22 26.70
CA ASP A 255 2.33 -8.16 26.21
C ASP A 255 1.84 -7.68 24.84
N VAL A 256 1.40 -6.43 24.76
CA VAL A 256 0.96 -5.78 23.52
C VAL A 256 2.02 -4.77 23.09
N THR A 257 2.56 -4.93 21.89
CA THR A 257 3.50 -3.98 21.29
C THR A 257 2.73 -2.84 20.63
N CYS A 258 3.03 -1.62 21.08
CA CYS A 258 2.50 -0.39 20.53
C CYS A 258 3.03 -0.14 19.11
N PRO A 259 2.28 0.60 18.26
CA PRO A 259 2.75 1.00 16.94
C PRO A 259 4.10 1.71 17.01
N VAL A 260 4.95 1.46 15.99
CA VAL A 260 6.28 2.08 15.88
C VAL A 260 6.23 3.61 15.71
N SER A 261 5.07 4.13 15.29
CA SER A 261 4.74 5.55 15.32
C SER A 261 3.27 5.67 15.69
N LEU A 262 2.99 6.19 16.88
CA LEU A 262 1.62 6.40 17.33
C LEU A 262 0.93 7.50 16.52
N ALA A 263 1.67 8.53 16.10
CA ALA A 263 1.17 9.60 15.24
C ALA A 263 0.71 9.06 13.87
N ASP A 264 1.51 8.22 13.21
CA ASP A 264 1.12 7.59 11.94
C ASP A 264 -0.11 6.67 12.11
N PHE A 265 -0.13 5.86 13.18
CA PHE A 265 -1.29 5.03 13.51
C PHE A 265 -2.56 5.85 13.66
N CYS A 266 -2.51 6.93 14.47
CA CYS A 266 -3.66 7.79 14.70
C CYS A 266 -4.07 8.57 13.46
N SER A 267 -3.11 9.02 12.65
CA SER A 267 -3.38 9.62 11.35
C SER A 267 -4.17 8.65 10.47
N LYS A 268 -3.73 7.40 10.32
CA LYS A 268 -4.42 6.38 9.52
C LYS A 268 -5.80 6.01 10.07
N LEU A 269 -5.95 5.95 11.39
CA LEU A 269 -7.25 5.70 12.03
C LEU A 269 -8.22 6.85 11.78
N SER A 270 -7.76 8.10 11.87
CA SER A 270 -8.58 9.29 11.60
C SER A 270 -8.89 9.50 10.11
N ASP A 271 -8.00 9.04 9.23
CA ASP A 271 -8.14 9.12 7.78
C ASP A 271 -9.09 8.04 7.23
N ALA A 272 -9.54 7.10 8.05
CA ALA A 272 -10.51 6.09 7.64
C ALA A 272 -11.84 6.72 7.18
N CYS A 273 -12.52 6.04 6.26
CA CYS A 273 -13.88 6.38 5.88
C CYS A 273 -14.85 6.09 7.03
N PRO A 274 -16.06 6.68 7.01
CA PRO A 274 -17.11 6.33 7.98
C PRO A 274 -17.29 4.81 8.10
N ASP A 275 -17.23 4.32 9.33
CA ASP A 275 -17.30 2.90 9.70
C ASP A 275 -16.32 1.98 8.93
N ASP A 276 -15.18 2.51 8.44
CA ASP A 276 -14.22 1.80 7.57
C ASP A 276 -14.93 1.04 6.43
N CYS A 277 -15.96 1.66 5.85
CA CYS A 277 -16.80 1.06 4.80
C CYS A 277 -17.39 -0.30 5.18
N SER A 278 -17.72 -0.47 6.47
CA SER A 278 -18.22 -1.69 7.09
C SER A 278 -17.33 -2.91 6.84
N GLY A 279 -16.05 -2.70 6.51
CA GLY A 279 -15.10 -3.73 6.11
C GLY A 279 -15.45 -4.47 4.81
N ASN A 280 -16.42 -3.99 4.03
CA ASN A 280 -16.83 -4.59 2.75
C ASN A 280 -16.50 -3.72 1.54
N GLY A 281 -16.38 -2.41 1.74
CA GLY A 281 -16.14 -1.45 0.67
C GLY A 281 -14.70 -0.94 0.59
N VAL A 282 -14.46 -0.15 -0.45
CA VAL A 282 -13.23 0.58 -0.71
C VAL A 282 -13.35 2.00 -0.18
N CYS A 283 -12.39 2.43 0.63
CA CYS A 283 -12.33 3.79 1.16
C CYS A 283 -11.54 4.71 0.23
N LEU A 284 -12.23 5.67 -0.39
CA LEU A 284 -11.61 6.66 -1.27
C LEU A 284 -11.10 7.89 -0.50
N SER A 285 -10.17 8.62 -1.09
CA SER A 285 -9.59 9.85 -0.54
C SER A 285 -10.62 10.94 -0.28
N ASN A 286 -11.72 10.97 -1.05
CA ASN A 286 -12.87 11.85 -0.82
C ASN A 286 -13.83 11.38 0.30
N LYS A 287 -13.44 10.39 1.11
CA LYS A 287 -14.21 9.80 2.22
C LYS A 287 -15.49 9.07 1.83
N LYS A 288 -15.67 8.72 0.55
CA LYS A 288 -16.75 7.85 0.10
C LYS A 288 -16.36 6.39 0.19
N CYS A 289 -17.34 5.56 0.54
CA CYS A 289 -17.27 4.11 0.49
C CYS A 289 -17.94 3.60 -0.78
N PHE A 290 -17.29 2.69 -1.48
CA PHE A 290 -17.79 2.00 -2.67
C PHE A 290 -17.78 0.48 -2.49
#